data_AF-A0A4Z1C4W1-F1
#
_entry.id   AF-A0A4Z1C4W1-F1
#
_cell.length_a   1.000
_cell.length_b   1.000
_cell.length_c   1.000
_cell.angle_alpha   90.00
_cell.angle_beta   90.00
_cell.angle_gamma   90.00
#
_symmetry.space_group_name_H-M   'P 1'
#
loop_
_entity.id
_entity.type
_entity.pdbx_description
1 polymer ?
#
loop_
_entity_poly.entity_id
_entity_poly.type
_entity_poly.pdbx_seq_one_letter_code
_entity_poly.pdbx_strand_id
1 'polypeptide(L)'
;MSFPVVVWILTALAAVAIVLTRLRLSGDGAAGRFSISRRLPLTHFVAGMIALVLWLGVLLFPEDTLIGGPVVGIAAVAFWWLTAICGLLILARWLPAKGRHVPEAAGDSWSDGPGLSLLAHLGMVVGVLVFTYAYLTAAV
;
A
#
# COMPACT_ATOMS: atom_id res chain seq x y z
N MET A 1 -5.19 -13.09 19.33
CA MET A 1 -5.19 -13.54 17.93
C MET A 1 -3.85 -14.21 17.65
N SER A 2 -3.81 -15.28 16.85
CA SER A 2 -2.53 -15.89 16.45
C SER A 2 -1.83 -15.03 15.40
N PHE A 3 -0.50 -15.10 15.36
CA PHE A 3 0.31 -14.31 14.43
C PHE A 3 -0.02 -14.57 12.95
N PRO A 4 -0.24 -15.82 12.49
CA PRO A 4 -0.68 -16.07 11.11
C PRO A 4 -1.99 -15.37 10.74
N VAL A 5 -2.95 -15.30 11.66
CA VAL A 5 -4.23 -14.60 11.42
C VAL A 5 -4.00 -13.11 11.23
N VAL A 6 -3.05 -12.51 11.96
CA VAL A 6 -2.67 -11.10 11.75
C VAL A 6 -2.11 -10.89 10.34
N VAL A 7 -1.23 -11.77 9.86
CA VAL A 7 -0.66 -11.68 8.49
C VAL A 7 -1.75 -11.78 7.42
N TRP A 8 -2.70 -12.69 7.58
CA TRP A 8 -3.83 -12.81 6.64
C TRP A 8 -4.72 -11.57 6.62
N ILE A 9 -5.04 -11.00 7.80
CA ILE A 9 -5.84 -9.77 7.90
C ILE A 9 -5.11 -8.60 7.26
N LEU A 10 -3.82 -8.43 7.55
CA LEU A 10 -3.02 -7.36 6.95
C LEU A 10 -2.92 -7.52 5.43
N THR A 11 -2.83 -8.76 4.92
CA THR A 11 -2.82 -9.05 3.49
C THR A 11 -4.13 -8.61 2.83
N ALA A 12 -5.27 -8.92 3.45
CA ALA A 12 -6.58 -8.49 2.96
C ALA A 12 -6.74 -6.96 3.00
N LEU A 13 -6.34 -6.31 4.10
CA LEU A 13 -6.38 -4.85 4.23
C LEU A 13 -5.47 -4.16 3.21
N ALA A 14 -4.29 -4.72 2.94
CA ALA A 14 -3.38 -4.21 1.93
C ALA A 14 -4.00 -4.30 0.52
N ALA A 15 -4.63 -5.42 0.17
CA ALA A 15 -5.35 -5.58 -1.09
C ALA A 15 -6.45 -4.51 -1.24
N VAL A 16 -7.24 -4.26 -0.19
CA VAL A 16 -8.25 -3.20 -0.17
C VAL A 16 -7.60 -1.82 -0.38
N ALA A 17 -6.51 -1.51 0.31
CA ALA A 17 -5.81 -0.24 0.17
C ALA A 17 -5.30 -0.03 -1.27
N ILE A 18 -4.75 -1.07 -1.92
CA ILE A 18 -4.28 -1.02 -3.31
C ILE A 18 -5.42 -0.66 -4.27
N VAL A 19 -6.54 -1.39 -4.17
CA VAL A 19 -7.69 -1.21 -5.06
C VAL A 19 -8.36 0.14 -4.83
N LEU A 20 -8.66 0.50 -3.58
CA LEU A 20 -9.32 1.76 -3.27
C LEU A 20 -8.46 2.96 -3.67
N THR A 21 -7.13 2.89 -3.52
CA THR A 21 -6.23 3.95 -3.99
C THR A 21 -6.34 4.14 -5.50
N ARG A 22 -6.41 3.04 -6.27
CA ARG A 22 -6.58 3.13 -7.73
C ARG A 22 -7.93 3.72 -8.11
N LEU A 23 -9.01 3.26 -7.49
CA LEU A 23 -10.36 3.76 -7.77
C LEU A 23 -10.45 5.26 -7.46
N ARG A 24 -9.99 5.68 -6.28
CA ARG A 24 -10.01 7.09 -5.83
C ARG A 24 -9.20 8.03 -6.71
N LEU A 25 -8.04 7.59 -7.19
CA LEU A 25 -7.09 8.46 -7.91
C LEU A 25 -7.12 8.28 -9.44
N SER A 26 -8.09 7.51 -9.96
CA SER A 26 -8.22 7.28 -11.41
C SER A 26 -9.01 8.36 -12.16
N GLY A 27 -9.91 9.06 -11.47
CA GLY A 27 -10.77 10.10 -12.05
C GLY A 27 -10.13 11.49 -12.08
N ASP A 28 -10.77 12.41 -12.80
CA ASP A 28 -10.42 13.83 -12.81
C ASP A 28 -10.96 14.51 -11.54
N GLY A 29 -10.12 15.25 -10.82
CA GLY A 29 -10.52 15.94 -9.58
C GLY A 29 -10.33 15.13 -8.29
N ALA A 30 -9.35 14.23 -8.24
CA ALA A 30 -9.03 13.49 -7.02
C ALA A 30 -8.71 14.41 -5.82
N ALA A 31 -9.28 14.12 -4.65
CA ALA A 31 -9.11 14.92 -3.44
C ALA A 31 -7.64 15.07 -3.04
N GLY A 32 -7.27 16.29 -2.66
CA GLY A 32 -5.91 16.65 -2.27
C GLY A 32 -5.68 18.16 -2.35
N ARG A 33 -4.57 18.59 -1.77
CA ARG A 33 -4.10 19.98 -1.90
C ARG A 33 -3.27 20.20 -3.16
N PHE A 34 -2.56 19.16 -3.60
CA PHE A 34 -1.70 19.19 -4.76
C PHE A 34 -2.08 18.11 -5.76
N SER A 35 -2.00 18.44 -7.05
CA SER A 35 -2.09 17.45 -8.12
C SER A 35 -0.83 16.59 -8.12
N ILE A 36 -1.00 15.26 -8.21
CA ILE A 36 0.10 14.31 -8.34
C ILE A 36 0.11 13.71 -9.75
N SER A 37 1.28 13.27 -10.21
CA SER A 37 1.38 12.60 -11.51
C SER A 37 0.51 11.33 -11.54
N ARG A 38 -0.19 11.07 -12.65
CA ARG A 38 -0.98 9.83 -12.85
C ARG A 38 -0.12 8.56 -12.77
N ARG A 39 1.19 8.68 -13.01
CA ARG A 39 2.13 7.56 -12.96
C ARG A 39 2.29 7.01 -11.54
N LEU A 40 2.28 7.87 -10.52
CA LEU A 40 2.54 7.45 -9.15
C LEU A 40 1.44 6.49 -8.59
N PRO A 41 0.13 6.80 -8.68
CA PRO A 41 -0.93 5.86 -8.30
C PRO A 41 -0.96 4.59 -9.17
N LEU A 42 -0.57 4.69 -10.44
CA LEU A 42 -0.45 3.52 -11.31
C LEU A 42 0.68 2.59 -10.85
N THR A 43 1.86 3.14 -10.54
CA THR A 43 2.99 2.38 -9.99
C THR A 43 2.62 1.74 -8.67
N HIS A 44 1.97 2.48 -7.76
CA HIS A 44 1.43 1.91 -6.52
C HIS A 44 0.53 0.70 -6.78
N PHE A 45 -0.41 0.83 -7.71
CA PHE A 45 -1.34 -0.25 -8.02
C PHE A 45 -0.64 -1.47 -8.62
N VAL A 46 0.21 -1.28 -9.64
CA VAL A 46 0.90 -2.40 -10.31
C VAL A 46 1.87 -3.09 -9.35
N ALA A 47 2.68 -2.33 -8.63
CA ALA A 47 3.59 -2.87 -7.62
C ALA A 47 2.82 -3.64 -6.54
N GLY A 48 1.70 -3.08 -6.06
CA GLY A 48 0.88 -3.70 -5.02
C GLY A 48 0.22 -5.00 -5.48
N MET A 49 -0.26 -5.06 -6.73
CA MET A 49 -0.82 -6.29 -7.31
C MET A 49 0.24 -7.38 -7.45
N ILE A 50 1.45 -7.03 -7.91
CA ILE A 50 2.57 -7.97 -7.98
C ILE A 50 2.93 -8.45 -6.57
N ALA A 51 3.08 -7.53 -5.61
CA ALA A 51 3.36 -7.86 -4.22
C ALA A 51 2.34 -8.86 -3.65
N LEU A 52 1.05 -8.60 -3.86
CA LEU A 52 -0.05 -9.43 -3.37
C LEU A 52 0.00 -10.84 -3.97
N VAL A 53 0.17 -10.96 -5.29
CA VAL A 53 0.22 -12.28 -5.95
C VAL A 53 1.42 -13.10 -5.48
N LEU A 54 2.61 -12.48 -5.43
CA LEU A 54 3.81 -13.18 -4.96
C LEU A 54 3.69 -13.57 -3.48
N TRP A 55 3.16 -12.67 -2.64
CA TRP A 55 2.98 -12.91 -1.22
C TRP A 55 1.97 -14.02 -0.93
N LEU A 56 0.87 -14.09 -1.68
CA LEU A 56 -0.06 -15.22 -1.59
C LEU A 56 0.61 -16.53 -2.01
N GLY A 57 1.51 -16.50 -2.98
CA GLY A 57 2.36 -17.64 -3.32
C GLY A 57 3.18 -18.13 -2.12
N VAL A 58 3.82 -17.22 -1.39
CA VAL A 58 4.59 -17.54 -0.18
C VAL A 58 3.70 -18.13 0.92
N LEU A 59 2.51 -17.58 1.15
CA LEU A 59 1.62 -18.04 2.22
C LEU A 59 0.92 -19.38 1.92
N LEU A 60 0.76 -19.74 0.66
CA LEU A 60 -0.04 -20.91 0.24
C LEU A 60 0.81 -22.11 -0.16
N PHE A 61 2.09 -21.91 -0.50
CA PHE A 61 2.97 -22.96 -0.99
C PHE A 61 4.15 -23.18 -0.05
N PRO A 62 4.62 -24.44 0.10
CA PRO A 62 5.81 -24.76 0.89
C PRO A 62 7.08 -24.06 0.40
N GLU A 63 8.02 -23.80 1.32
CA GLU A 63 9.28 -23.09 1.06
C GLU A 63 10.27 -23.84 0.14
N ASP A 64 10.11 -25.15 -0.02
CA ASP A 64 10.91 -25.99 -0.93
C ASP A 64 10.41 -25.92 -2.39
N THR A 65 9.32 -25.20 -2.65
CA THR A 65 8.78 -24.98 -4.00
C THR A 65 9.33 -23.71 -4.64
N LEU A 66 9.23 -23.61 -5.97
CA LEU A 66 9.60 -22.38 -6.68
C LEU A 66 8.75 -21.17 -6.26
N ILE A 67 7.48 -21.38 -5.89
CA ILE A 67 6.51 -20.31 -5.60
C ILE A 67 6.57 -19.87 -4.14
N GLY A 68 6.73 -20.82 -3.20
CA GLY A 68 6.92 -20.53 -1.77
C GLY A 68 8.36 -20.21 -1.40
N GLY A 69 9.30 -20.42 -2.32
CA GLY A 69 10.72 -20.31 -2.06
C GLY A 69 11.23 -18.89 -1.82
N PRO A 70 12.49 -18.78 -1.36
CA PRO A 70 13.02 -17.55 -0.79
C PRO A 70 13.16 -16.40 -1.80
N VAL A 71 13.39 -16.72 -3.08
CA VAL A 71 13.48 -15.70 -4.14
C VAL A 71 12.15 -14.97 -4.31
N VAL A 72 11.04 -15.71 -4.29
CA VAL A 72 9.68 -15.15 -4.41
C VAL A 72 9.34 -14.35 -3.16
N GLY A 73 9.69 -14.84 -1.97
CA GLY A 73 9.50 -14.10 -0.72
C GLY A 73 10.22 -12.76 -0.68
N ILE A 74 11.50 -12.73 -1.06
CA ILE A 74 12.27 -11.48 -1.15
C ILE A 74 11.64 -10.52 -2.17
N ALA A 75 11.26 -11.03 -3.34
CA ALA A 75 10.60 -10.22 -4.37
C ALA A 75 9.26 -9.65 -3.87
N ALA A 76 8.43 -10.47 -3.22
CA ALA A 76 7.16 -10.04 -2.64
C ALA A 76 7.36 -8.89 -1.63
N VAL A 77 8.29 -9.04 -0.68
CA VAL A 77 8.61 -8.02 0.32
C VAL A 77 9.16 -6.74 -0.34
N ALA A 78 10.01 -6.86 -1.35
CA ALA A 78 10.52 -5.71 -2.10
C ALA A 78 9.39 -4.93 -2.80
N PHE A 79 8.44 -5.64 -3.43
CA PHE A 79 7.27 -5.00 -4.05
C PHE A 79 6.31 -4.41 -3.01
N TRP A 80 6.15 -5.01 -1.83
CA TRP A 80 5.40 -4.39 -0.73
C TRP A 80 6.02 -3.07 -0.27
N TRP A 81 7.35 -3.01 -0.14
CA TRP A 81 8.06 -1.78 0.20
C TRP A 81 7.90 -0.71 -0.88
N LEU A 82 8.04 -1.07 -2.15
CA LEU A 82 7.80 -0.16 -3.26
C LEU A 82 6.38 0.42 -3.21
N THR A 83 5.39 -0.43 -2.92
CA THR A 83 3.99 -0.02 -2.78
C THR A 83 3.81 0.94 -1.61
N ALA A 84 4.37 0.63 -0.44
CA ALA A 84 4.29 1.48 0.74
C ALA A 84 4.95 2.85 0.51
N ILE A 85 6.14 2.88 -0.12
CA ILE A 85 6.82 4.13 -0.50
C ILE A 85 5.97 4.96 -1.45
N CYS A 86 5.39 4.34 -2.48
CA CYS A 86 4.47 5.04 -3.38
C CYS A 86 3.27 5.60 -2.60
N GLY A 87 2.71 4.86 -1.64
CA GLY A 87 1.63 5.31 -0.77
C GLY A 87 2.02 6.54 0.06
N LEU A 88 3.22 6.56 0.62
CA LEU A 88 3.74 7.74 1.34
C LEU A 88 3.92 8.95 0.41
N LEU A 89 4.42 8.75 -0.80
CA LEU A 89 4.53 9.82 -1.81
C LEU A 89 3.15 10.33 -2.24
N ILE A 90 2.16 9.45 -2.33
CA ILE A 90 0.75 9.81 -2.60
C ILE A 90 0.18 10.63 -1.43
N LEU A 91 0.55 10.28 -0.20
CA LEU A 91 0.14 10.99 1.01
C LEU A 91 0.73 12.40 1.08
N ALA A 92 1.91 12.61 0.49
CA ALA A 92 2.57 13.91 0.46
C ALA A 92 1.71 15.03 -0.17
N ARG A 93 0.70 14.69 -0.98
CA ARG A 93 -0.28 15.65 -1.52
C ARG A 93 -1.10 16.38 -0.45
N TRP A 94 -1.07 15.89 0.78
CA TRP A 94 -1.79 16.45 1.93
C TRP A 94 -0.88 17.24 2.90
N LEU A 95 0.43 17.33 2.65
CA LEU A 95 1.34 18.06 3.52
C LEU A 95 0.85 19.52 3.71
N PRO A 96 0.88 20.05 4.95
CA PRO A 96 0.50 21.42 5.22
C PRO A 96 1.49 22.36 4.52
N ALA A 97 1.00 23.16 3.58
CA ALA A 97 1.76 24.25 2.98
C ALA A 97 1.34 25.57 3.61
N LYS A 98 2.31 26.44 3.91
CA LYS A 98 2.09 27.77 4.48
C LYS A 98 2.37 28.83 3.42
N GLY A 99 1.44 29.73 3.16
CA GLY A 99 1.62 30.84 2.23
C GLY A 99 0.30 31.43 1.72
N ARG A 100 0.34 32.69 1.26
CA ARG A 100 -0.84 33.44 0.81
C ARG A 100 -1.52 32.87 -0.45
N HIS A 101 -0.80 32.08 -1.24
CA HIS A 101 -1.29 31.48 -2.49
C HIS A 101 -1.44 29.96 -2.41
N VAL A 102 -1.54 29.41 -1.20
CA VAL A 102 -1.71 27.96 -1.01
C VAL A 102 -3.14 27.58 -1.39
N PRO A 103 -3.35 26.60 -2.29
CA PRO A 103 -4.69 26.10 -2.60
C PRO A 103 -5.37 25.54 -1.36
N GLU A 104 -6.67 25.79 -1.21
CA GLU A 104 -7.47 25.05 -0.24
C GLU A 104 -7.50 23.57 -0.62
N ALA A 105 -7.56 22.71 0.39
CA ALA A 105 -7.64 21.27 0.14
C ALA A 105 -9.02 20.93 -0.41
N ALA A 106 -9.07 20.34 -1.60
CA ALA A 106 -10.32 19.87 -2.18
C ALA A 106 -10.69 18.51 -1.55
N GLY A 107 -11.90 18.41 -1.01
CA GLY A 107 -12.51 17.15 -0.59
C GLY A 107 -13.07 16.35 -1.78
N ASP A 108 -13.26 15.04 -1.59
CA ASP A 108 -14.06 14.21 -2.51
C ASP A 108 -15.34 13.76 -1.80
N SER A 109 -16.32 13.27 -2.57
CA SER A 109 -17.59 12.79 -2.03
C SER A 109 -17.48 11.56 -1.10
N TRP A 110 -16.28 10.99 -0.96
CA TRP A 110 -16.02 9.82 -0.12
C TRP A 110 -15.32 10.16 1.20
N SER A 111 -14.68 11.33 1.30
CA SER A 111 -14.01 11.79 2.50
C SER A 111 -13.76 13.30 2.47
N ASP A 112 -14.22 14.00 3.51
CA ASP A 112 -13.98 15.43 3.73
C ASP A 112 -12.53 15.75 4.14
N GLY A 113 -11.57 14.83 3.94
CA GLY A 113 -10.19 15.05 4.36
C GLY A 113 -9.23 13.88 4.18
N PRO A 114 -7.98 14.01 4.67
CA PRO A 114 -6.91 13.05 4.42
C PRO A 114 -7.04 11.75 5.20
N GLY A 115 -7.97 11.62 6.15
CA GLY A 115 -8.02 10.55 7.14
C GLY A 115 -7.97 9.14 6.55
N LEU A 116 -8.76 8.86 5.51
CA LEU A 116 -8.75 7.55 4.86
C LEU A 116 -7.44 7.28 4.10
N SER A 117 -6.89 8.31 3.46
CA SER A 117 -5.59 8.21 2.77
C SER A 117 -4.44 7.98 3.77
N LEU A 118 -4.49 8.63 4.94
CA LEU A 118 -3.55 8.45 6.04
C LEU A 118 -3.62 7.03 6.58
N LEU A 119 -4.82 6.56 6.93
CA LEU A 119 -5.02 5.22 7.46
C LEU A 119 -4.52 4.15 6.48
N ALA A 120 -4.88 4.27 5.19
CA ALA A 120 -4.46 3.33 4.18
C ALA A 120 -2.93 3.27 4.04
N HIS A 121 -2.25 4.41 3.91
CA HIS A 121 -0.83 4.42 3.60
C HIS A 121 0.06 4.22 4.82
N LEU A 122 -0.32 4.71 5.99
CA LEU A 122 0.38 4.39 7.25
C LEU A 122 0.13 2.92 7.64
N GLY A 123 -1.09 2.43 7.45
CA GLY A 123 -1.42 1.02 7.63
C GLY A 123 -0.60 0.10 6.72
N MET A 124 -0.37 0.50 5.46
CA MET A 124 0.51 -0.22 4.54
C MET A 124 1.97 -0.26 5.00
N VAL A 125 2.50 0.82 5.60
CA VAL A 125 3.84 0.83 6.20
C VAL A 125 3.94 -0.16 7.36
N VAL A 126 2.94 -0.16 8.25
CA VAL A 126 2.88 -1.15 9.34
C VAL A 126 2.77 -2.57 8.78
N GLY A 127 1.94 -2.76 7.75
CA GLY A 127 1.76 -4.04 7.07
C GLY A 127 3.06 -4.59 6.51
N VAL A 128 3.82 -3.80 5.75
CA VAL A 128 5.10 -4.27 5.17
C VAL A 128 6.15 -4.54 6.23
N LEU A 129 6.17 -3.80 7.35
CA LEU A 129 7.05 -4.10 8.49
C LEU A 129 6.72 -5.47 9.09
N VAL A 130 5.43 -5.78 9.26
CA VAL A 130 4.97 -7.09 9.75
C VAL A 130 5.28 -8.19 8.74
N PHE A 131 5.06 -7.99 7.44
CA PHE A 131 5.39 -8.97 6.40
C PHE A 131 6.90 -9.25 6.35
N THR A 132 7.72 -8.20 6.47
CA THR A 132 9.17 -8.32 6.54
C THR A 132 9.58 -9.16 7.76
N TYR A 133 9.01 -8.87 8.93
CA TYR A 133 9.27 -9.64 10.14
C TYR A 133 8.81 -11.11 10.01
N ALA A 134 7.59 -11.32 9.51
CA ALA A 134 7.01 -12.65 9.32
C ALA A 134 7.91 -13.52 8.43
N TYR A 135 8.37 -12.95 7.31
CA TYR A 135 9.26 -13.62 6.36
C TYR A 135 10.65 -13.91 6.97
N LEU A 136 11.28 -12.93 7.63
CA LEU A 136 12.62 -13.11 8.21
C LEU A 136 12.68 -14.12 9.37
N THR A 137 11.55 -14.35 10.04
CA THR A 137 11.47 -15.24 11.20
C THR A 137 10.81 -16.58 10.90
N ALA A 138 10.46 -16.84 9.63
CA ALA A 138 9.68 -18.02 9.22
C ALA A 138 8.41 -18.20 10.08
N ALA A 139 7.77 -17.08 10.45
CA ALA A 139 6.57 -17.07 11.28
C ALA A 139 5.28 -17.27 10.47
N VAL A 140 5.42 -17.49 9.16
CA VAL A 140 4.39 -17.90 8.20
C VAL A 140 4.97 -18.91 7.23
#